data_AF-A0A961PBT1-F1
#
_entry.id   AF-A0A961PBT1-F1
#
_cell.length_a   1.000
_cell.length_b   1.000
_cell.length_c   1.000
_cell.angle_alpha   90.00
_cell.angle_beta   90.00
_cell.angle_gamma   90.00
#
_symmetry.space_group_name_H-M   'P 1'
#
loop_
_entity.id
_entity.type
_entity.pdbx_description
1 polymer ?
#
loop_
_entity_poly.entity_id
_entity_poly.type
_entity_poly.pdbx_seq_one_letter_code
_entity_poly.pdbx_strand_id
1 'polypeptide(L)'
;KCRGWRMCVSGCPYKKVYYNWSTGKSEKCTLCYPRIESGNPTVCSETCVGRIRYLGVMLYDADKIEEAANAADKTDLYDAQLGVFLDPNDPVIIETARADGIPEDWIKAAQESPIWKMAMEWKVAFPLHPEYRTLPMVWYIPPLSPIQNAAEAGAIGMDGAMPDVRNLRIPLKYLANMLTAGDEEPVAHALERMLAMRAYMRAKTVDGVHDEAVAARVGLNGRVIEEMYRIMALADYEDRFVIPTTHREQVEEAYDLKGGCSFTDGNSCSTGISKPSLFGGSKKPLKMPEEVR
;
A
#
# COMPACT_ATOMS: atom_id res chain seq x y z
N LYS A 1 15.81 -2.58 22.35
CA LYS A 1 17.06 -1.98 21.81
C LYS A 1 17.07 -0.45 21.84
N CYS A 2 15.95 0.24 21.61
CA CYS A 2 15.85 1.71 21.73
C CYS A 2 16.44 2.27 23.04
N ARG A 3 17.34 3.26 22.91
CA ARG A 3 18.03 3.96 24.00
C ARG A 3 17.60 5.42 24.20
N GLY A 4 16.62 5.91 23.44
CA GLY A 4 16.07 7.25 23.64
C GLY A 4 16.94 8.39 23.08
N TRP A 5 17.78 8.13 22.08
CA TRP A 5 18.63 9.15 21.43
C TRP A 5 17.86 10.19 20.62
N ARG A 6 16.60 9.92 20.27
CA ARG A 6 15.66 10.84 19.59
C ARG A 6 16.05 11.27 18.16
N MET A 7 17.21 10.86 17.65
CA MET A 7 17.65 11.18 16.27
C MET A 7 16.66 10.72 15.18
N CYS A 8 15.96 9.60 15.41
CA CYS A 8 14.94 9.09 14.50
C CYS A 8 13.72 10.00 14.35
N VAL A 9 13.40 10.83 15.35
CA VAL A 9 12.29 11.79 15.29
C VAL A 9 12.59 12.87 14.26
N SER A 10 13.81 13.41 14.29
CA SER A 10 14.27 14.40 13.30
C SER A 10 14.45 13.76 11.93
N GLY A 11 15.05 12.57 11.87
CA GLY A 11 15.40 11.86 10.64
C GLY A 11 14.20 11.43 9.80
N CYS A 12 13.03 11.16 10.40
CA CYS A 12 11.83 10.84 9.62
C CYS A 12 11.27 12.11 8.95
N PRO A 13 11.26 12.22 7.61
CA PRO A 13 10.78 13.41 6.94
C PRO A 13 9.28 13.62 7.15
N TYR A 14 8.51 12.53 7.23
CA TYR A 14 7.06 12.53 7.50
C TYR A 14 6.67 12.80 8.97
N LYS A 15 7.66 12.90 9.87
CA LYS A 15 7.42 13.10 11.32
C LYS A 15 6.45 12.08 11.92
N LYS A 16 6.58 10.81 11.51
CA LYS A 16 5.77 9.66 11.97
C LYS A 16 6.42 8.83 13.09
N VAL A 17 7.45 9.37 13.72
CA VAL A 17 8.08 8.82 14.92
C VAL A 17 7.84 9.81 16.05
N TYR A 18 7.24 9.32 17.15
CA TYR A 18 6.82 10.12 18.28
C TYR A 18 7.64 9.72 19.51
N TYR A 19 8.16 10.71 20.25
CA TYR A 19 8.90 10.43 21.47
C TYR A 19 7.93 10.33 22.65
N ASN A 20 7.93 9.19 23.33
CA ASN A 20 7.22 9.00 24.58
C ASN A 20 8.07 9.57 25.72
N TRP A 21 7.63 10.70 26.26
CA TRP A 21 8.32 11.44 27.31
C TRP A 21 8.32 10.72 28.66
N SER A 22 7.37 9.81 28.90
CA SER A 22 7.27 9.02 30.12
C SER A 22 8.24 7.84 30.10
N THR A 23 8.25 7.05 29.01
CA THR A 23 9.12 5.87 28.90
C THR A 23 10.55 6.20 28.47
N GLY A 24 10.76 7.42 27.96
CA GLY A 24 12.04 7.85 27.41
C GLY A 24 12.41 7.18 26.08
N LYS A 25 11.43 6.65 25.35
CA LYS A 25 11.62 5.90 24.09
C LYS A 25 10.78 6.47 22.97
N SER A 26 11.25 6.32 21.74
CA SER A 26 10.45 6.64 20.55
C SER A 26 9.56 5.47 20.15
N GLU A 27 8.35 5.79 19.74
CA GLU A 27 7.31 4.88 19.24
C GLU A 27 6.85 5.35 17.86
N LYS A 28 6.30 4.43 17.07
CA LYS A 28 5.84 4.72 15.70
C LYS A 28 4.70 3.78 15.33
N CYS A 29 4.05 4.06 14.20
CA CYS A 29 3.14 3.11 13.57
C CYS A 29 3.84 1.75 13.39
N THR A 30 3.17 0.69 13.84
CA THR A 30 3.62 -0.70 13.78
C THR A 30 2.96 -1.48 12.65
N LEU A 31 2.25 -0.78 11.76
CA LEU A 31 1.41 -1.36 10.69
C LEU A 31 0.42 -2.41 11.22
N CYS A 32 0.00 -2.31 12.49
CA CYS A 32 -0.81 -3.33 13.16
C CYS A 32 -0.28 -4.75 12.92
N TYR A 33 1.05 -4.97 12.97
CA TYR A 33 1.65 -6.27 12.66
C TYR A 33 0.96 -7.48 13.34
N PRO A 34 0.45 -7.42 14.60
CA PRO A 34 -0.24 -8.58 15.19
C PRO A 34 -1.51 -8.99 14.43
N ARG A 35 -2.14 -8.07 13.69
CA ARG A 35 -3.30 -8.34 12.84
C ARG A 35 -2.85 -8.82 11.45
N ILE A 36 -1.89 -8.11 10.84
CA ILE A 36 -1.35 -8.45 9.52
C ILE A 36 -0.74 -9.86 9.53
N GLU A 37 -0.07 -10.25 10.61
CA GLU A 37 0.48 -11.61 10.78
C GLU A 37 -0.57 -12.72 10.61
N SER A 38 -1.82 -12.42 10.97
CA SER A 38 -2.96 -13.33 10.86
C SER A 38 -3.87 -12.99 9.66
N GLY A 39 -3.38 -12.28 8.64
CA GLY A 39 -4.16 -11.94 7.44
C GLY A 39 -5.28 -10.92 7.67
N ASN A 40 -5.27 -10.20 8.79
CA ASN A 40 -6.30 -9.20 9.10
C ASN A 40 -5.83 -7.79 8.71
N PRO A 41 -6.73 -6.90 8.26
CA PRO A 41 -6.38 -5.52 7.95
C PRO A 41 -5.91 -4.73 9.19
N THR A 42 -5.19 -3.65 8.91
CA THR A 42 -4.84 -2.68 9.95
C THR A 42 -6.10 -2.01 10.50
N VAL A 43 -6.09 -1.66 11.79
CA VAL A 43 -7.25 -1.06 12.47
C VAL A 43 -7.76 0.17 11.72
N CYS A 44 -6.84 1.02 11.27
CA CYS A 44 -7.19 2.26 10.58
C CYS A 44 -7.69 2.03 9.14
N SER A 45 -7.42 0.87 8.54
CA SER A 45 -7.95 0.47 7.23
C SER A 45 -9.34 -0.13 7.36
N GLU A 46 -9.51 -1.07 8.29
CA GLU A 46 -10.79 -1.72 8.56
C GLU A 46 -11.86 -0.73 9.02
N THR A 47 -11.49 0.21 9.90
CA THR A 47 -12.41 1.22 10.44
C THR A 47 -12.56 2.45 9.54
N CYS A 48 -12.03 2.42 8.31
CA CYS A 48 -12.14 3.53 7.37
C CYS A 48 -13.58 3.65 6.83
N VAL A 49 -14.36 4.54 7.44
CA VAL A 49 -15.77 4.81 7.08
C VAL A 49 -15.94 5.15 5.60
N GLY A 50 -15.03 5.95 5.04
CA GLY A 50 -15.07 6.36 3.62
C GLY A 50 -14.67 5.26 2.64
N ARG A 51 -14.28 4.07 3.13
CA ARG A 51 -13.85 2.92 2.33
C ARG A 51 -12.68 3.16 1.36
N ILE A 52 -11.88 4.21 1.58
CA ILE A 52 -10.79 4.66 0.68
C ILE A 52 -9.44 3.96 0.88
N ARG A 53 -9.34 2.97 1.78
CA ARG A 53 -8.07 2.33 2.12
C ARG A 53 -8.03 0.91 1.57
N TYR A 54 -6.90 0.58 0.96
CA TYR A 54 -6.61 -0.69 0.32
C TYR A 54 -5.31 -1.25 0.91
N LEU A 55 -5.22 -2.56 1.02
CA LEU A 55 -4.02 -3.28 1.45
C LEU A 55 -3.81 -4.45 0.48
N GLY A 56 -2.58 -4.59 0.01
CA GLY A 56 -2.18 -5.59 -0.95
C GLY A 56 -0.67 -5.78 -0.91
N VAL A 57 -0.21 -6.95 -1.33
CA VAL A 57 1.22 -7.26 -1.42
C VAL A 57 1.83 -6.53 -2.62
N MET A 58 3.08 -6.11 -2.47
CA MET A 58 3.92 -5.59 -3.57
C MET A 58 5.26 -6.31 -3.50
N LEU A 59 5.60 -7.04 -4.56
CA LEU A 59 6.93 -7.63 -4.70
C LEU A 59 7.90 -6.53 -5.15
N TYR A 60 9.09 -6.51 -4.58
CA TYR A 60 10.10 -5.49 -4.87
C TYR A 60 11.50 -6.07 -4.85
N ASP A 61 12.36 -5.53 -5.70
CA ASP A 61 13.79 -5.85 -5.76
C ASP A 61 14.55 -5.02 -4.72
N ALA A 62 15.00 -5.67 -3.65
CA ALA A 62 15.71 -4.99 -2.57
C ALA A 62 17.07 -4.43 -3.00
N ASP A 63 17.73 -5.03 -3.99
CA ASP A 63 19.05 -4.63 -4.43
C ASP A 63 19.02 -3.32 -5.23
N LYS A 64 17.87 -2.98 -5.83
CA LYS A 64 17.65 -1.72 -6.56
C LYS A 64 17.28 -0.52 -5.69
N ILE A 65 17.07 -0.72 -4.39
CA ILE A 65 16.61 0.34 -3.49
C ILE A 65 17.59 1.52 -3.45
N GLU A 66 18.89 1.24 -3.34
CA GLU A 66 19.90 2.30 -3.24
C GLU A 66 19.96 3.12 -4.54
N GLU A 67 19.99 2.45 -5.70
CA GLU A 67 20.01 3.11 -7.00
C GLU A 67 18.76 3.98 -7.20
N ALA A 68 17.57 3.43 -6.93
CA ALA A 68 16.32 4.15 -7.09
C ALA A 68 16.21 5.36 -6.17
N ALA A 69 16.60 5.22 -4.89
CA ALA A 69 16.58 6.34 -3.94
C ALA A 69 17.61 7.45 -4.29
N ASN A 70 18.65 7.12 -5.05
CA ASN A 70 19.72 8.03 -5.49
C ASN A 70 19.54 8.58 -6.91
N ALA A 71 18.36 8.43 -7.53
CA ALA A 71 18.06 9.05 -8.83
C ALA A 71 18.46 10.55 -8.86
N ALA A 72 19.10 11.00 -9.94
CA ALA A 72 19.70 12.34 -9.99
C ALA A 72 18.63 13.43 -9.81
N ASP A 73 17.59 13.38 -10.64
CA ASP A 73 16.47 14.31 -10.58
C ASP A 73 15.36 13.82 -9.65
N LYS A 74 14.71 14.76 -8.97
CA LYS A 74 13.67 14.45 -7.99
C LYS A 74 12.37 13.98 -8.64
N THR A 75 12.10 14.43 -9.86
CA THR A 75 10.94 14.03 -10.67
C THR A 75 11.01 12.56 -11.05
N ASP A 76 12.21 12.03 -11.25
CA ASP A 76 12.43 10.66 -11.69
C ASP A 76 12.24 9.64 -10.55
N LEU A 77 12.18 10.08 -9.30
CA LEU A 77 12.05 9.20 -8.13
C LEU A 77 10.76 8.38 -8.12
N TYR A 78 9.69 8.92 -8.71
CA TYR A 78 8.43 8.19 -8.88
C TYR A 78 8.63 6.97 -9.80
N ASP A 79 9.17 7.20 -10.99
CA ASP A 79 9.42 6.14 -11.97
C ASP A 79 10.52 5.18 -11.51
N ALA A 80 11.55 5.70 -10.83
CA ALA A 80 12.60 4.89 -10.22
C ALA A 80 12.01 3.93 -9.17
N GLN A 81 11.08 4.39 -8.32
CA GLN A 81 10.40 3.52 -7.37
C GLN A 81 9.50 2.49 -8.08
N LEU A 82 8.81 2.86 -9.15
CA LEU A 82 8.05 1.89 -9.95
C LEU A 82 8.94 0.81 -10.55
N GLY A 83 10.16 1.15 -10.97
CA GLY A 83 11.16 0.20 -11.50
C GLY A 83 11.74 -0.77 -10.46
N VAL A 84 11.50 -0.52 -9.17
CA VAL A 84 11.83 -1.43 -8.06
C VAL A 84 10.75 -2.48 -7.86
N PHE A 85 9.50 -2.21 -8.27
CA PHE A 85 8.39 -3.17 -8.14
C PHE A 85 8.43 -4.24 -9.24
N LEU A 86 8.14 -5.48 -8.85
CA LEU A 86 8.25 -6.66 -9.71
C LEU A 86 6.86 -7.18 -10.09
N ASP A 87 6.67 -7.54 -11.37
CA ASP A 87 5.41 -8.07 -11.86
C ASP A 87 5.09 -9.44 -11.24
N PRO A 88 4.03 -9.55 -10.41
CA PRO A 88 3.70 -10.81 -9.75
C PRO A 88 3.15 -11.88 -10.71
N ASN A 89 2.83 -11.52 -11.96
CA ASN A 89 2.36 -12.45 -12.99
C ASN A 89 3.47 -12.92 -13.94
N ASP A 90 4.67 -12.32 -13.87
CA ASP A 90 5.80 -12.74 -14.70
C ASP A 90 6.33 -14.10 -14.19
N PRO A 91 6.36 -15.15 -15.02
CA PRO A 91 6.89 -16.46 -14.63
C PRO A 91 8.31 -16.41 -14.06
N VAL A 92 9.17 -15.52 -14.55
CA VAL A 92 10.55 -15.38 -14.06
C VAL A 92 10.58 -14.82 -12.64
N ILE A 93 9.73 -13.83 -12.36
CA ILE A 93 9.59 -13.24 -11.02
C ILE A 93 8.98 -14.24 -10.05
N ILE A 94 8.00 -15.03 -10.48
CA ILE A 94 7.39 -16.08 -9.66
C ILE A 94 8.44 -17.12 -9.24
N GLU A 95 9.24 -17.61 -10.19
CA GLU A 95 10.30 -18.58 -9.88
C GLU A 95 11.39 -17.98 -8.97
N THR A 96 11.74 -16.72 -9.18
CA THR A 96 12.71 -16.01 -8.34
C THR A 96 12.16 -15.83 -6.92
N ALA A 97 10.90 -15.40 -6.76
CA ALA A 97 10.26 -15.26 -5.47
C ALA A 97 10.20 -16.59 -4.69
N ARG A 98 9.94 -17.71 -5.38
CA ARG A 98 10.01 -19.05 -4.79
C ARG A 98 11.42 -19.41 -4.35
N ALA A 99 12.43 -19.10 -5.16
CA ALA A 99 13.84 -19.33 -4.81
C ALA A 99 14.28 -18.51 -3.59
N ASP A 100 13.75 -17.29 -3.43
CA ASP A 100 14.00 -16.41 -2.29
C ASP A 100 13.18 -16.78 -1.03
N GLY A 101 12.37 -17.83 -1.11
CA GLY A 101 11.60 -18.36 0.03
C GLY A 101 10.28 -17.63 0.29
N ILE A 102 9.75 -16.87 -0.68
CA ILE A 102 8.43 -16.25 -0.56
C ILE A 102 7.34 -17.33 -0.62
N PRO A 103 6.43 -17.41 0.37
CA PRO A 103 5.35 -18.37 0.37
C PRO A 103 4.39 -18.23 -0.82
N GLU A 104 3.80 -19.33 -1.27
CA GLU A 104 2.93 -19.35 -2.46
C GLU A 104 1.64 -18.52 -2.28
N ASP A 105 1.10 -18.44 -1.05
CA ASP A 105 -0.04 -17.57 -0.73
C ASP A 105 0.31 -16.08 -0.84
N TRP A 106 1.55 -15.68 -0.51
CA TRP A 106 2.05 -14.32 -0.72
C TRP A 106 2.18 -13.98 -2.20
N ILE A 107 2.66 -14.92 -3.03
CA ILE A 107 2.73 -14.72 -4.49
C ILE A 107 1.32 -14.54 -5.06
N LYS A 108 0.37 -15.39 -4.67
CA LYS A 108 -1.05 -15.24 -5.07
C LYS A 108 -1.65 -13.92 -4.61
N ALA A 109 -1.42 -13.54 -3.35
CA ALA A 109 -1.88 -12.26 -2.82
C ALA A 109 -1.26 -11.05 -3.55
N ALA A 110 -0.04 -11.18 -4.09
CA ALA A 110 0.57 -10.17 -4.94
C ALA A 110 -0.11 -10.09 -6.31
N GLN A 111 -0.45 -11.23 -6.93
CA GLN A 111 -1.19 -11.29 -8.19
C GLN A 111 -2.59 -10.67 -8.10
N GLU A 112 -3.23 -10.80 -6.94
CA GLU A 112 -4.57 -10.26 -6.66
C GLU A 112 -4.52 -8.85 -6.03
N SER A 113 -3.33 -8.26 -5.87
CA SER A 113 -3.13 -7.03 -5.10
C SER A 113 -3.86 -5.83 -5.72
N PRO A 114 -4.79 -5.18 -4.98
CA PRO A 114 -5.42 -3.95 -5.46
C PRO A 114 -4.41 -2.79 -5.54
N ILE A 115 -3.34 -2.83 -4.74
CA ILE A 115 -2.28 -1.82 -4.75
C ILE A 115 -1.46 -1.91 -6.03
N TRP A 116 -1.12 -3.13 -6.47
CA TRP A 116 -0.43 -3.35 -7.75
C TRP A 116 -1.23 -2.76 -8.91
N LYS A 117 -2.54 -3.07 -8.96
CA LYS A 117 -3.44 -2.53 -9.99
C LYS A 117 -3.46 -1.00 -10.00
N MET A 118 -3.64 -0.37 -8.83
CA MET A 118 -3.70 1.10 -8.74
C MET A 118 -2.36 1.80 -9.07
N ALA A 119 -1.23 1.23 -8.65
CA ALA A 119 0.09 1.85 -8.78
C ALA A 119 0.78 1.52 -10.12
N MET A 120 0.68 0.28 -10.60
CA MET A 120 1.41 -0.22 -11.77
C MET A 120 0.54 -0.28 -13.02
N GLU A 121 -0.65 -0.88 -12.96
CA GLU A 121 -1.50 -1.06 -14.14
C GLU A 121 -2.26 0.22 -14.51
N TRP A 122 -2.97 0.80 -13.55
CA TRP A 122 -3.85 1.94 -13.78
C TRP A 122 -3.16 3.29 -13.60
N LYS A 123 -1.95 3.31 -13.01
CA LYS A 123 -1.17 4.54 -12.74
C LYS A 123 -2.01 5.67 -12.13
N VAL A 124 -2.88 5.34 -11.17
CA VAL A 124 -3.74 6.31 -10.46
C VAL A 124 -3.29 6.60 -9.03
N ALA A 125 -2.41 5.78 -8.47
CA ALA A 125 -1.83 5.97 -7.15
C ALA A 125 -0.39 6.47 -7.24
N PHE A 126 -0.01 7.35 -6.30
CA PHE A 126 1.31 7.97 -6.24
C PHE A 126 1.91 7.93 -4.83
N PRO A 127 3.25 7.88 -4.69
CA PRO A 127 3.92 8.01 -3.40
C PRO A 127 3.69 9.40 -2.80
N LEU A 128 3.71 9.52 -1.47
CA LEU A 128 3.69 10.82 -0.81
C LEU A 128 5.11 11.37 -0.66
N HIS A 129 5.36 12.55 -1.23
CA HIS A 129 6.65 13.23 -1.22
C HIS A 129 7.81 12.31 -1.61
N PRO A 130 7.84 11.79 -2.86
CA PRO A 130 8.92 10.93 -3.33
C PRO A 130 10.30 11.60 -3.24
N GLU A 131 10.36 12.94 -3.31
CA GLU A 131 11.58 13.74 -3.18
C GLU A 131 12.33 13.59 -1.84
N TYR A 132 11.69 12.97 -0.83
CA TYR A 132 12.35 12.61 0.43
C TYR A 132 13.25 11.38 0.31
N ARG A 133 13.23 10.67 -0.83
CA ARG A 133 14.15 9.55 -1.14
C ARG A 133 14.06 8.38 -0.15
N THR A 134 12.90 8.19 0.49
CA THR A 134 12.66 7.08 1.41
C THR A 134 11.90 5.90 0.76
N LEU A 135 11.57 6.00 -0.53
CA LEU A 135 10.73 5.05 -1.28
C LEU A 135 9.47 4.65 -0.47
N PRO A 136 8.55 5.60 -0.21
CA PRO A 136 7.40 5.36 0.68
C PRO A 136 6.47 4.28 0.13
N MET A 137 5.95 3.42 1.00
CA MET A 137 5.05 2.30 0.63
C MET A 137 3.57 2.56 0.94
N VAL A 138 3.22 3.80 1.30
CA VAL A 138 1.82 4.24 1.45
C VAL A 138 1.55 5.27 0.35
N TRP A 139 0.69 4.90 -0.59
CA TRP A 139 0.40 5.65 -1.81
C TRP A 139 -1.01 6.24 -1.78
N TYR A 140 -1.22 7.28 -2.59
CA TYR A 140 -2.43 8.10 -2.58
C TYR A 140 -2.96 8.30 -3.99
N ILE A 141 -4.27 8.21 -4.14
CA ILE A 141 -4.98 8.58 -5.37
C ILE A 141 -5.37 10.06 -5.24
N PRO A 142 -5.04 10.92 -6.22
CA PRO A 142 -5.34 12.35 -6.15
C PRO A 142 -6.86 12.58 -6.18
N PRO A 143 -7.38 13.53 -5.39
CA PRO A 143 -8.82 13.79 -5.34
C PRO A 143 -9.29 14.57 -6.57
N LEU A 144 -10.44 14.18 -7.11
CA LEU A 144 -11.20 15.06 -7.99
C LEU A 144 -11.78 16.23 -7.18
N SER A 145 -11.95 17.38 -7.83
CA SER A 145 -12.62 18.54 -7.22
C SER A 145 -13.66 19.14 -8.16
N PRO A 146 -14.60 19.96 -7.67
CA PRO A 146 -15.52 20.68 -8.55
C PRO A 146 -14.76 21.59 -9.51
N ILE A 147 -15.37 21.90 -10.65
CA ILE A 147 -14.82 22.87 -11.63
C ILE A 147 -15.01 24.28 -11.06
N GLN A 148 -13.99 25.14 -11.17
CA GLN A 148 -13.98 26.48 -10.56
C GLN A 148 -15.14 27.38 -11.01
N ASN A 149 -15.56 27.29 -12.29
CA ASN A 149 -16.48 28.26 -12.92
C ASN A 149 -17.66 27.63 -13.70
N ALA A 150 -18.26 26.54 -13.20
CA ALA A 150 -19.43 25.92 -13.86
C ALA A 150 -20.77 26.67 -13.61
N ALA A 151 -20.77 27.80 -12.90
CA ALA A 151 -21.98 28.58 -12.63
C ALA A 151 -22.20 29.76 -13.58
N GLU A 152 -21.17 30.24 -14.29
CA GLU A 152 -21.29 31.45 -15.15
C GLU A 152 -21.09 31.20 -16.64
N ALA A 153 -20.37 30.14 -17.03
CA ALA A 153 -20.14 29.85 -18.43
C ALA A 153 -21.01 28.66 -18.86
N GLY A 154 -22.08 28.94 -19.61
CA GLY A 154 -22.75 27.95 -20.46
C GLY A 154 -21.85 27.37 -21.58
N ALA A 155 -20.53 27.40 -21.38
CA ALA A 155 -19.48 26.86 -22.22
C ALA A 155 -18.79 25.73 -21.44
N ILE A 156 -19.54 24.66 -21.17
CA ILE A 156 -18.84 23.39 -21.11
C ILE A 156 -18.41 23.17 -22.56
N GLY A 157 -17.12 23.31 -22.85
CA GLY A 157 -16.51 22.66 -24.00
C GLY A 157 -16.72 21.16 -23.81
N MET A 158 -17.92 20.69 -24.13
CA MET A 158 -18.28 19.29 -24.07
C MET A 158 -17.65 18.65 -25.30
N ASP A 159 -16.34 18.39 -25.23
CA ASP A 159 -15.74 17.33 -26.04
C ASP A 159 -16.25 15.98 -25.50
N GLY A 160 -17.56 15.74 -25.66
CA GLY A 160 -18.22 14.48 -25.39
C GLY A 160 -18.16 14.00 -23.94
N ALA A 161 -18.60 14.80 -22.97
CA ALA A 161 -18.92 14.41 -21.58
C ALA A 161 -17.78 14.35 -20.53
N MET A 162 -16.54 14.77 -20.83
CA MET A 162 -15.46 14.82 -19.83
C MET A 162 -14.94 16.25 -19.57
N PRO A 163 -14.95 16.76 -18.33
CA PRO A 163 -14.30 18.02 -17.99
C PRO A 163 -12.78 17.97 -18.16
N ASP A 164 -12.17 19.08 -18.58
CA ASP A 164 -10.72 19.23 -18.57
C ASP A 164 -10.19 19.26 -17.12
N VAL A 165 -9.26 18.35 -16.80
CA VAL A 165 -8.65 18.21 -15.47
C VAL A 165 -7.87 19.44 -15.04
N ARG A 166 -7.37 20.25 -15.99
CA ARG A 166 -6.61 21.47 -15.68
C ARG A 166 -7.50 22.59 -15.15
N ASN A 167 -8.82 22.49 -15.33
CA ASN A 167 -9.82 23.47 -14.86
C ASN A 167 -10.48 23.10 -13.51
N LEU A 168 -9.97 22.05 -12.85
CA LEU A 168 -10.43 21.66 -11.52
C LEU A 168 -10.07 22.72 -10.47
N ARG A 169 -10.89 22.83 -9.42
CA ARG A 169 -10.70 23.85 -8.37
C ARG A 169 -9.39 23.68 -7.60
N ILE A 170 -8.96 22.45 -7.35
CA ILE A 170 -7.67 22.16 -6.74
C ILE A 170 -6.59 22.32 -7.82
N PRO A 171 -5.60 23.22 -7.64
CA PRO A 171 -4.55 23.40 -8.63
C PRO A 171 -3.74 22.12 -8.84
N LEU A 172 -3.51 21.74 -10.10
CA LEU A 172 -2.75 20.54 -10.44
C LEU A 172 -1.32 20.59 -9.85
N LYS A 173 -0.66 21.75 -9.93
CA LYS A 173 0.64 21.98 -9.31
C LYS A 173 0.68 21.66 -7.82
N TYR A 174 -0.39 21.93 -7.09
CA TYR A 174 -0.47 21.64 -5.65
C TYR A 174 -0.40 20.13 -5.39
N LEU A 175 -1.14 19.34 -6.16
CA LEU A 175 -1.11 17.88 -6.07
C LEU A 175 0.24 17.33 -6.52
N ALA A 176 0.79 17.85 -7.61
CA ALA A 176 2.09 17.44 -8.14
C ALA A 176 3.22 17.65 -7.12
N ASN A 177 3.23 18.80 -6.43
CA ASN A 177 4.21 19.08 -5.37
C ASN A 177 4.17 18.08 -4.22
N MET A 178 3.03 17.42 -3.97
CA MET A 178 2.89 16.43 -2.90
C MET A 178 3.14 14.99 -3.37
N LEU A 179 2.84 14.66 -4.63
CA LEU A 179 2.73 13.27 -5.09
C LEU A 179 3.81 12.86 -6.09
N THR A 180 4.37 13.81 -6.83
CA THR A 180 5.23 13.56 -8.00
C THR A 180 6.40 14.53 -8.06
N ALA A 181 6.84 15.05 -6.90
CA ALA A 181 7.94 16.01 -6.77
C ALA A 181 7.78 17.27 -7.65
N GLY A 182 6.54 17.64 -7.99
CA GLY A 182 6.22 18.81 -8.80
C GLY A 182 5.93 18.53 -10.29
N ASP A 183 6.02 17.29 -10.75
CA ASP A 183 5.63 16.92 -12.12
C ASP A 183 4.10 16.76 -12.25
N GLU A 184 3.49 17.57 -13.11
CA GLU A 184 2.04 17.65 -13.24
C GLU A 184 1.43 16.56 -14.12
N GLU A 185 2.19 16.04 -15.10
CA GLU A 185 1.64 15.15 -16.13
C GLU A 185 1.15 13.80 -15.58
N PRO A 186 1.86 13.11 -14.67
CA PRO A 186 1.35 11.86 -14.10
C PRO A 186 0.05 12.08 -13.32
N VAL A 187 -0.05 13.20 -12.60
CA VAL A 187 -1.26 13.54 -11.83
C VAL A 187 -2.43 13.89 -12.75
N ALA A 188 -2.18 14.64 -13.84
CA ALA A 188 -3.21 14.95 -14.84
C ALA A 188 -3.78 13.65 -15.43
N HIS A 189 -2.91 12.75 -15.87
CA HIS A 189 -3.29 11.47 -16.48
C HIS A 189 -4.12 10.60 -15.54
N ALA A 190 -3.75 10.54 -14.25
CA ALA A 190 -4.53 9.82 -13.25
C ALA A 190 -5.94 10.42 -13.06
N LEU A 191 -6.05 11.74 -13.01
CA LEU A 191 -7.34 12.42 -12.87
C LEU A 191 -8.21 12.23 -14.13
N GLU A 192 -7.61 12.24 -15.32
CA GLU A 192 -8.29 11.95 -16.60
C GLU A 192 -8.83 10.54 -16.61
N ARG A 193 -8.04 9.54 -16.19
CA ARG A 193 -8.50 8.15 -16.02
C ARG A 193 -9.67 8.01 -15.05
N MET A 194 -9.65 8.75 -13.94
CA MET A 194 -10.75 8.77 -12.98
C MET A 194 -12.02 9.41 -13.55
N LEU A 195 -11.90 10.48 -14.36
CA LEU A 195 -13.03 11.08 -15.06
C LEU A 195 -13.56 10.17 -16.18
N ALA A 196 -12.67 9.49 -16.91
CA ALA A 196 -13.03 8.49 -17.92
C ALA A 196 -13.85 7.34 -17.33
N MET A 197 -13.44 6.82 -16.17
CA MET A 197 -14.22 5.81 -15.45
C MET A 197 -15.64 6.32 -15.14
N ARG A 198 -15.78 7.56 -14.66
CA ARG A 198 -17.10 8.15 -14.36
C ARG A 198 -17.95 8.32 -15.63
N ALA A 199 -17.36 8.79 -16.72
CA ALA A 199 -18.05 9.01 -17.99
C ALA A 199 -18.49 7.67 -18.63
N TYR A 200 -17.60 6.68 -18.70
CA TYR A 200 -17.91 5.34 -19.22
C TYR A 200 -19.02 4.66 -18.41
N MET A 201 -18.92 4.67 -17.08
CA MET A 201 -19.95 4.06 -16.23
C MET A 201 -21.29 4.79 -16.33
N ARG A 202 -21.29 6.11 -16.53
CA ARG A 202 -22.52 6.86 -16.83
C ARG A 202 -23.13 6.43 -18.17
N ALA A 203 -22.36 6.37 -19.25
CA ALA A 203 -22.86 5.92 -20.55
C ALA A 203 -23.46 4.50 -20.48
N LYS A 204 -22.78 3.60 -19.76
CA LYS A 204 -23.25 2.23 -19.52
C LYS A 204 -24.55 2.17 -18.72
N THR A 205 -24.66 2.95 -17.64
CA THR A 205 -25.80 2.86 -16.70
C THR A 205 -27.00 3.70 -17.08
N VAL A 206 -26.80 4.83 -17.75
CA VAL A 206 -27.86 5.77 -18.14
C VAL A 206 -28.30 5.52 -19.57
N ASP A 207 -27.35 5.46 -20.50
CA ASP A 207 -27.64 5.38 -21.94
C ASP A 207 -27.64 3.91 -22.44
N GLY A 208 -27.17 2.97 -21.63
CA GLY A 208 -27.08 1.55 -21.98
C GLY A 208 -25.99 1.23 -23.01
N VAL A 209 -25.02 2.14 -23.19
CA VAL A 209 -23.98 2.03 -24.23
C VAL A 209 -22.62 1.79 -23.59
N HIS A 210 -21.89 0.81 -24.13
CA HIS A 210 -20.48 0.58 -23.83
C HIS A 210 -19.62 1.50 -24.70
N ASP A 211 -19.34 2.71 -24.22
CA ASP A 211 -18.57 3.71 -24.95
C ASP A 211 -17.06 3.47 -24.83
N GLU A 212 -16.55 2.53 -25.63
CA GLU A 212 -15.11 2.23 -25.71
C GLU A 212 -14.24 3.43 -26.17
N ALA A 213 -14.84 4.45 -26.80
CA ALA A 213 -14.08 5.63 -27.22
C ALA A 213 -13.60 6.46 -26.02
N VAL A 214 -14.39 6.51 -24.94
CA VAL A 214 -13.99 7.15 -23.67
C VAL A 214 -12.82 6.42 -23.02
N ALA A 215 -12.84 5.08 -23.05
CA ALA A 215 -11.76 4.26 -22.51
C ALA A 215 -10.46 4.43 -23.31
N ALA A 216 -10.56 4.37 -24.64
CA ALA A 216 -9.43 4.50 -25.55
C ALA A 216 -8.73 5.87 -25.42
N ARG A 217 -9.48 6.95 -25.12
CA ARG A 217 -8.92 8.30 -24.93
C ARG A 217 -7.85 8.38 -23.83
N VAL A 218 -7.99 7.59 -22.77
CA VAL A 218 -7.05 7.54 -21.63
C VAL A 218 -6.12 6.32 -21.67
N GLY A 219 -6.09 5.62 -22.81
CA GLY A 219 -5.27 4.42 -23.01
C GLY A 219 -5.74 3.21 -22.19
N LEU A 220 -7.04 3.14 -21.87
CA LEU A 220 -7.65 2.00 -21.18
C LEU A 220 -8.66 1.30 -22.10
N ASN A 221 -9.20 0.17 -21.66
CA ASN A 221 -10.32 -0.51 -22.32
C ASN A 221 -11.51 -0.62 -21.34
N GLY A 222 -12.71 -0.88 -21.86
CA GLY A 222 -13.92 -0.99 -21.05
C GLY A 222 -13.81 -2.02 -19.91
N ARG A 223 -13.13 -3.15 -20.15
CA ARG A 223 -12.90 -4.19 -19.11
C ARG A 223 -12.09 -3.66 -17.93
N VAL A 224 -11.01 -2.94 -18.20
CA VAL A 224 -10.16 -2.32 -17.17
C VAL A 224 -10.94 -1.24 -16.41
N ILE A 225 -11.76 -0.44 -17.10
CA ILE A 225 -12.62 0.55 -16.43
C ILE A 225 -13.65 -0.12 -15.52
N GLU A 226 -14.26 -1.22 -15.94
CA GLU A 226 -15.21 -1.96 -15.10
C GLU A 226 -14.51 -2.60 -13.89
N GLU A 227 -13.27 -3.04 -14.05
CA GLU A 227 -12.44 -3.54 -12.94
C GLU A 227 -12.05 -2.42 -11.96
N MET A 228 -11.66 -1.24 -12.47
CA MET A 228 -11.46 -0.04 -11.65
C MET A 228 -12.74 0.30 -10.89
N TYR A 229 -13.91 0.27 -11.55
CA TYR A 229 -15.18 0.53 -10.90
C TYR A 229 -15.50 -0.50 -9.80
N ARG A 230 -15.27 -1.79 -10.05
CA ARG A 230 -15.44 -2.84 -9.04
C ARG A 230 -14.59 -2.55 -7.80
N ILE A 231 -13.29 -2.34 -7.98
CA ILE A 231 -12.35 -2.18 -6.85
C ILE A 231 -12.54 -0.81 -6.16
N MET A 232 -12.78 0.26 -6.90
CA MET A 232 -12.80 1.63 -6.38
C MET A 232 -14.20 2.10 -5.93
N ALA A 233 -15.27 1.67 -6.61
CA ALA A 233 -16.63 2.14 -6.34
C ALA A 233 -17.47 1.14 -5.55
N LEU A 234 -17.49 -0.15 -5.92
CA LEU A 234 -18.16 -1.19 -5.12
C LEU A 234 -17.34 -1.47 -3.86
N ALA A 235 -16.03 -1.64 -4.05
CA ALA A 235 -15.00 -1.66 -3.03
C ALA A 235 -15.30 -2.69 -1.91
N ASP A 236 -15.70 -3.89 -2.30
CA ASP A 236 -16.01 -5.00 -1.40
C ASP A 236 -14.83 -5.32 -0.48
N TYR A 237 -15.10 -5.97 0.66
CA TYR A 237 -14.10 -6.09 1.72
C TYR A 237 -12.87 -6.87 1.25
N GLU A 238 -13.12 -7.98 0.55
CA GLU A 238 -12.15 -8.87 -0.08
C GLU A 238 -11.35 -8.20 -1.20
N ASP A 239 -11.97 -7.31 -1.98
CA ASP A 239 -11.29 -6.58 -3.05
C ASP A 239 -10.39 -5.46 -2.49
N ARG A 240 -10.68 -4.97 -1.28
CA ARG A 240 -9.88 -3.92 -0.61
C ARG A 240 -8.69 -4.46 0.16
N PHE A 241 -8.83 -5.64 0.77
CA PHE A 241 -7.85 -6.16 1.71
C PHE A 241 -7.40 -7.57 1.30
N VAL A 242 -6.32 -7.61 0.51
CA VAL A 242 -5.67 -8.85 0.09
C VAL A 242 -4.39 -9.01 0.91
N ILE A 243 -4.51 -9.71 2.05
CA ILE A 243 -3.47 -9.77 3.08
C ILE A 243 -3.16 -11.24 3.41
N PRO A 244 -1.99 -11.77 2.99
CA PRO A 244 -1.59 -13.13 3.31
C PRO A 244 -1.14 -13.25 4.78
N THR A 245 -1.03 -14.48 5.28
CA THR A 245 -0.53 -14.73 6.64
C THR A 245 1.00 -14.73 6.67
N THR A 246 1.63 -14.22 7.72
CA THR A 246 3.11 -14.05 7.76
C THR A 246 3.90 -15.34 8.04
N HIS A 247 3.23 -16.50 8.07
CA HIS A 247 3.87 -17.81 8.19
C HIS A 247 4.95 -17.92 9.30
N ARG A 248 4.60 -17.47 10.52
CA ARG A 248 5.54 -17.44 11.68
C ARG A 248 6.12 -18.81 12.02
N GLU A 249 5.40 -19.87 11.71
CA GLU A 249 5.82 -21.27 11.90
C GLU A 249 7.06 -21.67 11.09
N GLN A 250 7.45 -20.89 10.06
CA GLN A 250 8.66 -21.18 9.29
C GLN A 250 9.96 -20.84 10.04
N VAL A 251 9.90 -19.91 10.98
CA VAL A 251 11.09 -19.39 11.69
C VAL A 251 10.98 -19.59 13.21
N GLU A 252 9.78 -19.78 13.73
CA GLU A 252 9.51 -19.96 15.17
C GLU A 252 8.93 -21.34 15.48
N GLU A 253 9.23 -21.86 16.69
CA GLU A 253 8.65 -23.09 17.24
C GLU A 253 7.17 -22.87 17.61
N ALA A 254 6.29 -22.96 16.61
CA ALA A 254 4.89 -22.59 16.72
C ALA A 254 4.12 -23.40 17.80
N TYR A 255 4.45 -24.68 18.00
CA TYR A 255 3.80 -25.52 19.01
C TYR A 255 4.13 -25.07 20.45
N ASP A 256 5.39 -24.72 20.72
CA ASP A 256 5.81 -24.20 22.02
C ASP A 256 5.21 -22.82 22.28
N LEU A 257 5.16 -21.96 21.25
CA LEU A 257 4.49 -20.66 21.34
C LEU A 257 2.99 -20.80 21.57
N LYS A 258 2.31 -21.72 20.88
CA LYS A 258 0.88 -21.98 21.09
C LYS A 258 0.58 -22.47 22.51
N GLY A 259 1.43 -23.33 23.07
CA GLY A 259 1.26 -23.89 24.41
C GLY A 259 1.64 -22.94 25.56
N GLY A 260 2.39 -21.88 25.26
CA GLY A 260 3.04 -21.07 26.30
C GLY A 260 2.98 -19.56 26.19
N CYS A 261 2.61 -19.04 25.03
CA CYS A 261 2.50 -17.60 24.86
C CYS A 261 1.34 -17.05 25.71
N SER A 262 1.54 -15.88 26.32
CA SER A 262 0.66 -15.20 27.30
C SER A 262 0.91 -15.52 28.78
N PHE A 263 1.60 -16.62 29.11
CA PHE A 263 2.10 -16.80 30.49
C PHE A 263 3.31 -15.89 30.71
N THR A 264 3.14 -14.85 31.53
CA THR A 264 4.14 -13.77 31.73
C THR A 264 5.06 -13.98 32.94
N ASP A 265 5.01 -15.17 33.55
CA ASP A 265 5.78 -15.54 34.76
C ASP A 265 7.31 -15.73 34.48
N GLY A 266 7.77 -15.43 33.26
CA GLY A 266 9.16 -15.60 32.82
C GLY A 266 9.43 -14.94 31.45
N ASN A 267 10.32 -15.53 30.63
CA ASN A 267 10.65 -14.98 29.30
C ASN A 267 9.56 -15.19 28.22
N SER A 268 8.37 -15.70 28.60
CA SER A 268 7.15 -15.80 27.79
C SER A 268 7.41 -16.16 26.31
N CYS A 269 6.80 -15.41 25.38
CA CYS A 269 6.97 -15.54 23.93
C CYS A 269 8.23 -14.82 23.38
N SER A 270 9.18 -14.42 24.25
CA SER A 270 10.39 -13.73 23.81
C SER A 270 11.41 -14.73 23.25
N THR A 271 11.87 -14.47 22.02
CA THR A 271 12.95 -15.22 21.35
C THR A 271 14.35 -14.86 21.86
N GLY A 272 14.48 -13.79 22.65
CA GLY A 272 15.75 -13.32 23.19
C GLY A 272 16.21 -14.13 24.39
N ILE A 273 16.89 -15.26 24.17
CA ILE A 273 17.55 -16.04 25.24
C ILE A 273 18.98 -16.35 24.86
N SER A 274 19.93 -15.92 25.69
CA SER A 274 21.27 -16.51 25.72
C SER A 274 21.25 -17.77 26.60
N LYS A 275 21.89 -18.85 26.15
CA LYS A 275 22.00 -20.11 26.92
C LYS A 275 22.42 -19.89 28.40
N PRO A 276 23.39 -19.03 28.73
CA PRO A 276 23.60 -18.60 30.10
C PRO A 276 22.58 -17.52 30.49
N SER A 277 21.86 -17.76 31.59
CA SER A 277 20.98 -16.78 32.24
C SER A 277 21.55 -16.44 33.61
N LEU A 278 21.60 -15.15 33.97
CA LEU A 278 22.02 -14.69 35.29
C LEU A 278 21.11 -15.20 36.42
N PHE A 279 19.86 -15.58 36.08
CA PHE A 279 18.86 -16.05 37.05
C PHE A 279 18.70 -17.57 37.06
N GLY A 280 19.60 -18.32 36.40
CA GLY A 280 19.65 -19.79 36.51
C GLY A 280 18.48 -20.55 35.87
N GLY A 281 17.65 -19.91 35.05
CA GLY A 281 16.51 -20.54 34.37
C GLY A 281 16.80 -20.96 32.93
N SER A 282 16.60 -22.23 32.59
CA SER A 282 16.44 -22.67 31.20
C SER A 282 15.01 -22.39 30.73
N LYS A 283 14.80 -22.06 29.44
CA LYS A 283 13.46 -22.08 28.84
C LYS A 283 12.90 -23.49 29.03
N LYS A 284 11.85 -23.65 29.84
CA LYS A 284 11.14 -24.93 29.94
C LYS A 284 10.28 -25.02 28.68
N PRO A 285 10.53 -25.97 27.76
CA PRO A 285 9.58 -26.23 26.69
C PRO A 285 8.27 -26.63 27.37
N LEU A 286 7.18 -25.98 27.01
CA LEU A 286 5.87 -26.34 27.53
C LEU A 286 5.43 -27.60 26.80
N LYS A 287 5.80 -28.76 27.37
CA LYS A 287 5.25 -30.04 26.94
C LYS A 287 3.75 -29.99 27.22
N MET A 288 2.95 -30.02 26.16
CA MET A 288 1.53 -30.31 26.26
C MET A 288 1.37 -31.61 27.06
N PRO A 289 0.40 -31.71 27.99
CA PRO A 289 0.07 -32.99 28.59
C PRO A 289 -0.19 -33.98 27.45
N GLU A 290 0.59 -35.06 27.38
CA GLU A 290 0.23 -36.18 26.52
C GLU A 290 -1.17 -36.63 26.99
N GLU A 291 -2.11 -36.77 26.05
CA GLU A 291 -3.43 -37.32 26.35
C GLU A 291 -3.23 -38.60 27.17
N VAL A 292 -3.69 -38.57 28.42
CA VAL A 292 -3.68 -39.74 29.30
C VAL A 292 -4.57 -40.78 28.61
N ARG A 293 -3.92 -41.74 27.95
CA ARG A 293 -4.56 -42.90 27.34
C ARG A 293 -5.14 -43.83 28.39
#